data_AF-A0A3D4W4M4-F1
#
_entry.id   AF-A0A3D4W4M4-F1
#
_cell.length_a   1.000
_cell.length_b   1.000
_cell.length_c   1.000
_cell.angle_alpha   90.00
_cell.angle_beta   90.00
_cell.angle_gamma   90.00
#
_symmetry.space_group_name_H-M   'P 1'
#
loop_
_entity.id
_entity.type
_entity.pdbx_description
1 polymer ?
#
loop_
_entity_poly.entity_id
_entity_poly.type
_entity_poly.pdbx_seq_one_letter_code
_entity_poly.pdbx_strand_id
1 'polypeptide(L)'
;TIRLNFPAPTEERRKQLAKEVAKLGEEAKVAVRNVRRDAMDKAKAMKKAGELTEDTQKTMEEEVQKLTDKYIKNIDAAVEEKQKEIMSV
;
A
#
# COMPACT_ATOMS: atom_id res chain seq x y z
N THR A 1 25.18 -11.73 26.88
CA THR A 1 24.71 -10.73 25.89
C THR A 1 25.50 -10.92 24.62
N ILE A 2 24.84 -11.20 23.49
CA ILE A 2 25.51 -11.42 22.19
C ILE A 2 25.51 -10.09 21.43
N ARG A 3 26.68 -9.60 21.01
CA ARG A 3 26.79 -8.41 20.14
C ARG A 3 27.11 -8.87 18.73
N LEU A 4 26.26 -8.48 17.78
CA LEU A 4 26.46 -8.70 16.34
C LEU A 4 26.87 -7.37 15.72
N ASN A 5 28.10 -7.30 15.21
CA ASN A 5 28.56 -6.16 14.45
C ASN A 5 28.17 -6.37 12.98
N PHE A 6 27.32 -5.49 12.45
CA PHE A 6 26.96 -5.48 11.04
C PHE A 6 27.74 -4.39 10.32
N PRO A 7 28.58 -4.73 9.33
CA PRO A 7 29.21 -3.73 8.49
C PRO A 7 28.14 -2.98 7.68
N ALA A 8 28.37 -1.68 7.44
CA ALA A 8 27.49 -0.92 6.57
C ALA A 8 27.44 -1.55 5.17
N PRO A 9 26.25 -1.69 4.56
CA PRO A 9 26.13 -2.25 3.23
C PRO A 9 26.88 -1.37 2.22
N THR A 10 27.53 -2.03 1.26
CA THR A 10 28.19 -1.38 0.12
C THR A 10 27.19 -0.56 -0.70
N GLU A 11 27.66 0.41 -1.46
CA GLU A 11 26.81 1.27 -2.29
C GLU A 11 25.97 0.46 -3.30
N GLU A 12 26.54 -0.62 -3.86
CA GLU A 12 25.82 -1.56 -4.73
C GLU A 12 24.67 -2.26 -4.01
N ARG A 13 24.88 -2.68 -2.75
CA ARG A 13 23.83 -3.32 -1.96
C ARG A 13 22.72 -2.33 -1.60
N ARG A 14 23.05 -1.06 -1.33
CA ARG A 14 22.05 -0.01 -1.11
C ARG A 14 21.21 0.26 -2.35
N LYS A 15 21.82 0.31 -3.54
CA LYS A 15 21.10 0.46 -4.82
C LYS A 15 20.16 -0.71 -5.09
N GLN A 16 20.55 -1.95 -4.75
CA GLN A 16 19.66 -3.11 -4.82
C GLN A 16 18.48 -2.99 -3.85
N LEU A 17 18.74 -2.64 -2.58
CA LEU A 17 17.69 -2.46 -1.57
C LEU A 17 16.71 -1.35 -1.98
N ALA A 18 17.19 -0.23 -2.54
CA ALA A 18 16.33 0.84 -3.03
C ALA A 18 15.40 0.38 -4.17
N LYS A 19 15.88 -0.49 -5.07
CA LYS A 19 15.07 -1.12 -6.12
C LYS A 19 14.05 -2.09 -5.56
N GLU A 20 14.43 -2.91 -4.58
CA GLU A 20 13.51 -3.82 -3.90
C GLU A 20 12.39 -3.06 -3.18
N VAL A 21 12.72 -1.98 -2.47
CA VAL A 21 11.74 -1.10 -1.81
C VAL A 21 10.77 -0.48 -2.82
N ALA A 22 11.27 -0.02 -3.97
CA ALA A 22 10.40 0.50 -5.03
C ALA A 22 9.44 -0.58 -5.57
N LYS A 23 9.95 -1.81 -5.78
CA LYS A 23 9.13 -2.94 -6.24
C LYS A 23 8.03 -3.29 -5.23
N LEU A 24 8.38 -3.38 -3.94
CA LEU A 24 7.43 -3.63 -2.86
C LEU A 24 6.37 -2.52 -2.75
N GLY A 25 6.77 -1.27 -2.97
CA GLY A 25 5.86 -0.13 -3.03
C GLY A 25 4.80 -0.29 -4.13
N GLU A 26 5.22 -0.66 -5.34
CA GLU A 26 4.29 -0.88 -6.46
C GLU A 26 3.40 -2.10 -6.24
N GLU A 27 3.93 -3.21 -5.73
CA GLU A 27 3.13 -4.39 -5.36
C GLU A 27 2.07 -4.05 -4.31
N ALA A 28 2.42 -3.24 -3.30
CA ALA A 28 1.49 -2.79 -2.28
C ALA A 28 0.38 -1.89 -2.88
N LYS A 29 0.71 -0.98 -3.80
CA LYS A 29 -0.31 -0.17 -4.50
C LYS A 29 -1.24 -1.03 -5.34
N VAL A 30 -0.72 -2.05 -6.03
CA VAL A 30 -1.53 -2.99 -6.81
C VAL A 30 -2.48 -3.77 -5.89
N ALA A 31 -1.99 -4.25 -4.74
CA ALA A 31 -2.83 -4.93 -3.75
C ALA A 31 -3.97 -4.03 -3.25
N VAL A 32 -3.68 -2.76 -2.91
CA VAL A 32 -4.70 -1.80 -2.48
C VAL A 32 -5.75 -1.56 -3.57
N ARG A 33 -5.33 -1.44 -4.84
CA ARG A 33 -6.26 -1.29 -5.98
C ARG A 33 -7.13 -2.54 -6.20
N ASN A 34 -6.58 -3.73 -6.00
CA ASN A 34 -7.33 -4.98 -6.08
C ASN A 34 -8.37 -5.06 -4.96
N VAL A 35 -8.01 -4.74 -3.72
CA VAL A 35 -8.96 -4.70 -2.59
C VAL A 35 -10.08 -3.69 -2.84
N ARG A 36 -9.78 -2.52 -3.42
CA ARG A 36 -10.81 -1.56 -3.84
C ARG A 36 -11.79 -2.18 -4.83
N ARG A 37 -11.29 -2.93 -5.81
CA ARG A 37 -12.12 -3.60 -6.82
C ARG A 37 -13.02 -4.67 -6.19
N ASP A 38 -12.44 -5.50 -5.32
CA ASP A 38 -13.19 -6.53 -4.59
C ASP A 38 -14.27 -5.91 -3.68
N ALA A 39 -13.97 -4.78 -3.04
CA ALA A 39 -14.95 -4.05 -2.23
C ALA A 39 -16.11 -3.50 -3.07
N MET A 40 -15.83 -2.95 -4.26
CA MET A 40 -16.86 -2.49 -5.21
C MET A 40 -17.71 -3.66 -5.75
N ASP A 41 -17.08 -4.79 -6.07
CA ASP A 41 -17.80 -5.97 -6.56
C ASP A 41 -18.67 -6.60 -5.47
N LYS A 42 -18.21 -6.62 -4.21
CA LYS A 42 -19.03 -6.98 -3.05
C LYS A 42 -20.20 -6.02 -2.83
N ALA A 43 -19.99 -4.71 -2.96
CA ALA A 43 -21.07 -3.73 -2.85
C ALA A 43 -22.16 -3.95 -3.92
N LYS A 44 -21.77 -4.25 -5.16
CA LYS A 44 -22.71 -4.61 -6.24
C LYS A 44 -23.44 -5.93 -5.97
N ALA A 45 -22.77 -6.92 -5.40
CA ALA A 45 -23.38 -8.19 -5.02
C ALA A 45 -24.42 -8.00 -3.90
N MET A 46 -24.11 -7.22 -2.86
CA MET A 46 -25.02 -6.89 -1.78
C MET A 46 -26.24 -6.06 -2.25
N LYS A 47 -26.05 -5.15 -3.22
CA LYS A 47 -27.17 -4.45 -3.88
C LYS A 47 -28.11 -5.44 -4.59
N LYS A 48 -27.57 -6.43 -5.30
CA LYS A 48 -28.38 -7.48 -5.94
C LYS A 48 -29.09 -8.39 -4.93
N ALA A 49 -28.49 -8.62 -3.77
CA ALA A 49 -29.10 -9.38 -2.68
C ALA A 49 -30.20 -8.58 -1.94
N GLY A 50 -30.35 -7.28 -2.21
CA GLY A 50 -31.35 -6.42 -1.57
C GLY A 50 -30.96 -5.96 -0.16
N GLU A 51 -29.74 -6.25 0.30
CA GLU A 51 -29.24 -5.87 1.62
C GLU A 51 -28.75 -4.42 1.69
N LEU A 52 -28.63 -3.74 0.54
CA LEU A 52 -28.05 -2.40 0.43
C LEU A 52 -28.96 -1.45 -0.36
N THR A 53 -29.26 -0.30 0.24
CA THR A 53 -29.94 0.82 -0.43
C THR A 53 -28.97 1.64 -1.28
N GLU A 54 -29.49 2.40 -2.25
CA GLU A 54 -28.64 3.22 -3.15
C GLU A 54 -27.82 4.28 -2.41
N ASP A 55 -28.35 4.84 -1.32
CA ASP A 55 -27.61 5.79 -0.48
C ASP A 55 -26.42 5.12 0.22
N THR A 56 -26.63 3.94 0.82
CA THR A 56 -25.54 3.22 1.49
C THR A 56 -24.47 2.78 0.50
N GLN A 57 -24.84 2.44 -0.74
CA GLN A 57 -23.87 2.09 -1.78
C GLN A 57 -22.95 3.27 -2.12
N LYS A 58 -23.51 4.47 -2.30
CA LYS A 58 -22.72 5.67 -2.57
C LYS A 58 -21.79 6.01 -1.42
N THR A 59 -22.27 5.94 -0.18
CA THR A 59 -21.42 6.18 0.99
C THR A 59 -20.27 5.18 1.07
N MET A 60 -20.54 3.89 0.82
CA MET A 60 -19.50 2.86 0.79
C MET A 60 -18.46 3.11 -0.30
N GLU A 61 -18.88 3.49 -1.51
CA GLU A 61 -17.97 3.80 -2.61
C GLU A 61 -17.07 5.00 -2.28
N GLU A 62 -17.63 6.07 -1.69
CA GLU A 62 -16.86 7.23 -1.24
C GLU A 62 -15.87 6.89 -0.12
N GLU A 63 -16.28 6.10 0.87
CA GLU A 63 -15.41 5.67 1.97
C GLU A 63 -14.28 4.75 1.49
N VAL A 64 -14.61 3.79 0.64
CA VAL A 64 -13.63 2.89 0.01
C VAL A 64 -12.63 3.70 -0.81
N GLN A 65 -13.08 4.71 -1.56
CA GLN A 65 -12.20 5.58 -2.32
C GLN A 65 -11.28 6.40 -1.39
N LYS A 66 -11.83 7.05 -0.36
CA LYS A 66 -11.05 7.80 0.65
C LYS A 66 -10.00 6.92 1.35
N LEU A 67 -10.37 5.70 1.74
CA LEU A 67 -9.45 4.73 2.34
C LEU A 67 -8.35 4.33 1.37
N THR A 68 -8.70 4.01 0.13
CA THR A 68 -7.73 3.66 -0.93
C THR A 68 -6.72 4.79 -1.12
N ASP A 69 -7.18 6.03 -1.26
CA ASP A 69 -6.30 7.18 -1.48
C ASP A 69 -5.40 7.46 -0.27
N LYS A 70 -5.91 7.27 0.95
CA LYS A 70 -5.13 7.37 2.19
C LYS A 70 -4.02 6.32 2.23
N TYR A 71 -4.32 5.06 1.92
CA TYR A 71 -3.31 4.00 1.95
C TYR A 71 -2.30 4.12 0.83
N ILE A 72 -2.68 4.58 -0.36
CA ILE A 72 -1.72 4.88 -1.44
C ILE A 72 -0.73 5.95 -0.97
N LYS A 73 -1.19 7.05 -0.38
CA LYS A 73 -0.30 8.10 0.16
C LYS A 73 0.62 7.56 1.26
N ASN A 74 0.11 6.71 2.15
CA ASN A 74 0.93 6.11 3.19
C ASN A 74 2.02 5.17 2.61
N ILE A 75 1.69 4.40 1.56
CA ILE A 75 2.66 3.55 0.87
C ILE A 75 3.75 4.40 0.22
N ASP A 76 3.37 5.49 -0.48
CA ASP A 76 4.34 6.40 -1.10
C ASP A 76 5.27 7.03 -0.07
N ALA A 77 4.71 7.52 1.05
CA ALA A 77 5.50 8.09 2.14
C ALA A 77 6.48 7.08 2.75
N ALA A 78 6.03 5.83 3.00
CA ALA A 78 6.86 4.78 3.57
C ALA A 78 7.99 4.35 2.63
N VAL A 79 7.71 4.28 1.32
CA VAL A 79 8.71 3.98 0.29
C VAL A 79 9.76 5.08 0.22
N GLU A 80 9.34 6.34 0.23
CA GLU A 80 10.24 7.49 0.19
C GLU A 80 11.11 7.58 1.45
N GLU A 81 10.52 7.41 2.63
CA GLU A 81 11.23 7.37 3.91
C GLU A 81 12.28 6.24 3.92
N LYS A 82 11.89 5.04 3.48
CA LYS A 82 12.82 3.91 3.48
C LYS A 82 13.93 4.04 2.45
N GLN A 83 13.63 4.64 1.28
CA GLN A 83 14.66 4.97 0.29
C GLN A 83 15.64 6.01 0.81
N LYS A 84 15.16 7.06 1.51
CA LYS A 84 16.03 8.04 2.16
C LYS A 84 16.92 7.39 3.21
N GLU A 85 16.38 6.53 4.07
CA GLU A 85 17.15 5.83 5.11
C GLU A 85 18.23 4.91 4.52
N ILE A 86 17.92 4.20 3.42
CA ILE A 86 18.91 3.34 2.72
C ILE A 86 20.04 4.18 2.11
N MET A 87 19.72 5.37 1.60
CA MET A 87 20.66 6.25 0.91
C MET A 87 21.44 7.16 1.86
N SER A 88 20.86 7.54 3.00
CA SER A 88 21.53 8.40 3.99
C SER A 88 22.50 7.59 4.85
N VAL A 89 23.79 7.73 4.56
CA VAL A 89 24.88 7.60 5.53
C VAL A 89 25.77 8.81 5.41
#